data_AF-A0A2W4KF76-F1
#
_entry.id   AF-A0A2W4KF76-F1
#
_cell.length_a   1.000
_cell.length_b   1.000
_cell.length_c   1.000
_cell.angle_alpha   90.00
_cell.angle_beta   90.00
_cell.angle_gamma   90.00
#
_symmetry.space_group_name_H-M   'P 1'
#
loop_
_entity.id
_entity.type
_entity.pdbx_description
1 polymer ?
#
loop_
_entity_poly.entity_id
_entity_poly.type
_entity_poly.pdbx_seq_one_letter_code
_entity_poly.pdbx_strand_id
1 'polypeptide(L)'
;MELLPDGIPSLEVTSTSFRTTHWKPIVRGHALWHWDFGDGTGYVDPDPNHAVHRVLHRFPREGTYTVTAVSYDGTGRPLIRYRWHVVIPKADLVTRGARAVTGVTPGLLDDAAALAARELVLTRAFSVAAPQAPEVDLRLEGPVAWVVGRPALFRLEARVQHPPFTERVHLEYDPGPVFTVRWRRPGRFRVDGAVRVRVYYRINGTSIALTSVFRVDRTVDVRVLHLSR
;
A
#
# COMPACT_ATOMS: atom_id res chain seq x y z
N MET A 1 22.76 -21.51 24.27
CA MET A 1 22.91 -20.09 24.63
C MET A 1 23.37 -19.38 23.36
N GLU A 2 22.43 -18.84 22.60
CA GLU A 2 22.72 -18.13 21.35
C GLU A 2 23.47 -16.83 21.70
N LEU A 3 24.69 -16.67 21.18
CA LEU A 3 25.51 -15.48 21.42
C LEU A 3 24.78 -14.28 20.79
N LEU A 4 24.44 -13.28 21.61
CA LEU A 4 23.83 -12.05 21.11
C LEU A 4 24.85 -11.33 20.21
N PRO A 5 24.43 -10.76 19.08
CA PRO A 5 25.33 -10.00 18.24
C PRO A 5 25.90 -8.80 19.01
N ASP A 6 27.18 -8.49 18.78
CA ASP A 6 27.83 -7.34 19.39
C ASP A 6 27.15 -6.04 18.96
N GLY A 7 27.01 -5.09 19.89
CA GLY A 7 26.45 -3.77 19.60
C GLY A 7 24.92 -3.67 19.57
N ILE A 8 24.18 -4.63 20.14
CA ILE A 8 22.73 -4.48 20.27
C ILE A 8 22.35 -3.23 21.11
N PRO A 9 21.31 -2.49 20.72
CA PRO A 9 20.84 -1.34 21.49
C PRO A 9 20.47 -1.72 22.94
N SER A 10 20.86 -0.87 23.88
CA SER A 10 20.51 -1.00 25.30
C SER A 10 19.84 0.27 25.81
N LEU A 11 18.63 0.14 26.34
CA LEU A 11 17.77 1.25 26.76
C LEU A 11 17.63 1.30 28.27
N GLU A 12 17.80 2.48 28.84
CA GLU A 12 17.62 2.76 30.27
C GLU A 12 16.27 3.44 30.51
N VAL A 13 15.35 2.73 31.16
CA VAL A 13 13.99 3.22 31.42
C VAL A 13 13.88 3.73 32.85
N THR A 14 13.67 5.03 32.98
CA THR A 14 13.57 5.72 34.28
C THR A 14 12.14 6.16 34.63
N SER A 15 11.24 6.24 33.64
CA SER A 15 9.83 6.62 33.80
C SER A 15 8.91 5.69 33.01
N THR A 16 7.64 5.62 33.43
CA THR A 16 6.60 4.83 32.76
C THR A 16 6.14 5.46 31.43
N SER A 17 6.46 6.74 31.21
CA SER A 17 6.19 7.46 29.95
C SER A 17 7.27 7.27 28.90
N PHE A 18 8.39 6.62 29.23
CA PHE A 18 9.47 6.35 28.29
C PHE A 18 8.95 5.50 27.12
N ARG A 19 9.35 5.87 25.90
CA ARG A 19 9.09 5.08 24.70
C ARG A 19 10.40 4.56 24.16
N THR A 20 10.47 3.26 23.91
CA THR A 20 11.65 2.63 23.31
C THR A 20 11.77 2.96 21.82
N THR A 21 10.70 3.42 21.17
CA THR A 21 10.75 4.04 19.83
C THR A 21 9.89 5.30 19.77
N HIS A 22 10.34 6.28 18.98
CA HIS A 22 9.58 7.49 18.67
C HIS A 22 8.93 7.48 17.29
N TRP A 23 9.08 6.40 16.53
CA TRP A 23 8.53 6.31 15.19
C TRP A 23 7.01 6.27 15.23
N LYS A 24 6.38 7.10 14.39
CA LYS A 24 4.93 7.20 14.30
C LYS A 24 4.42 6.21 13.25
N PRO A 25 3.43 5.37 13.58
CA PRO A 25 2.88 4.42 12.62
C PRO A 25 2.24 5.16 11.46
N ILE A 26 2.49 4.65 10.25
CA ILE A 26 1.89 5.16 9.01
C ILE A 26 1.92 4.04 7.98
N VAL A 27 0.76 3.72 7.41
CA VAL A 27 0.65 2.74 6.33
C VAL A 27 0.40 3.49 5.03
N ARG A 28 1.27 3.30 4.04
CA ARG A 28 1.17 3.91 2.72
C ARG A 28 0.91 2.87 1.65
N GLY A 29 -0.07 3.17 0.81
CA GLY A 29 -0.54 2.38 -0.30
C GLY A 29 -1.77 3.05 -0.91
N HIS A 30 -2.23 2.52 -2.03
CA HIS A 30 -3.43 2.96 -2.72
C HIS A 30 -4.62 3.06 -1.76
N ALA A 31 -5.32 4.19 -1.79
CA ALA A 31 -6.55 4.40 -1.06
C ALA A 31 -7.72 4.83 -1.96
N LEU A 32 -7.42 5.59 -3.02
CA LEU A 32 -8.44 6.03 -3.98
C LEU A 32 -7.84 6.36 -5.35
N TRP A 33 -8.69 6.36 -6.37
CA TRP A 33 -8.44 6.96 -7.69
C TRP A 33 -9.25 8.23 -7.88
N HIS A 34 -8.66 9.21 -8.55
CA HIS A 34 -9.38 10.32 -9.18
C HIS A 34 -9.29 10.17 -10.69
N TRP A 35 -10.45 10.08 -11.35
CA TRP A 35 -10.60 9.91 -12.79
C TRP A 35 -11.13 11.18 -13.44
N ASP A 36 -10.55 11.53 -14.58
CA ASP A 36 -11.05 12.54 -15.51
C ASP A 36 -10.94 11.95 -16.93
N PHE A 37 -12.06 11.76 -17.61
CA PHE A 37 -12.08 11.18 -18.95
C PHE A 37 -11.87 12.20 -20.07
N GLY A 38 -11.78 13.50 -19.74
CA GLY A 38 -11.58 14.58 -20.69
C GLY A 38 -12.81 14.90 -21.56
N ASP A 39 -13.96 14.26 -21.29
CA ASP A 39 -15.25 14.52 -21.94
C ASP A 39 -16.21 15.33 -21.05
N GLY A 40 -15.71 15.84 -19.92
CA GLY A 40 -16.50 16.50 -18.88
C GLY A 40 -17.01 15.57 -17.79
N THR A 41 -16.80 14.26 -17.92
CA THR A 41 -17.11 13.28 -16.88
C THR A 41 -15.85 12.81 -16.15
N GLY A 42 -16.02 12.46 -14.89
CA GLY A 42 -14.96 12.03 -13.98
C GLY A 42 -15.57 11.63 -12.64
N TYR A 43 -14.82 10.88 -11.84
CA TYR A 43 -15.28 10.47 -10.51
C TYR A 43 -14.11 10.12 -9.60
N VAL A 44 -14.42 10.01 -8.31
CA VAL A 44 -13.50 9.46 -7.30
C VAL A 44 -13.93 8.04 -6.98
N ASP A 45 -12.99 7.10 -7.09
CA ASP A 45 -13.15 5.73 -6.65
C ASP A 45 -12.44 5.55 -5.30
N PRO A 46 -13.17 5.48 -4.17
CA PRO A 46 -12.58 5.39 -2.84
C PRO A 46 -12.30 3.94 -2.40
N ASP A 47 -12.46 2.93 -3.26
CA ASP A 47 -12.23 1.54 -2.86
C ASP A 47 -10.72 1.20 -2.84
N PRO A 48 -10.13 0.91 -1.66
CA PRO A 48 -8.72 0.54 -1.58
C PRO A 48 -8.40 -0.79 -2.27
N ASN A 49 -9.39 -1.65 -2.54
CA ASN A 49 -9.21 -2.91 -3.27
C ASN A 49 -9.08 -2.69 -4.77
N HIS A 50 -9.45 -1.51 -5.28
CA HIS A 50 -9.31 -1.13 -6.69
C HIS A 50 -7.90 -0.62 -7.03
N ALA A 51 -6.87 -1.03 -6.30
CA ALA A 51 -5.49 -0.67 -6.64
C ALA A 51 -5.07 -1.21 -8.03
N VAL A 52 -5.60 -2.36 -8.44
CA VAL A 52 -5.36 -2.96 -9.77
C VAL A 52 -6.69 -3.36 -10.38
N HIS A 53 -7.14 -2.64 -11.40
CA HIS A 53 -8.39 -2.96 -12.07
C HIS A 53 -8.47 -2.33 -13.48
N ARG A 54 -9.57 -2.66 -14.18
CA ARG A 54 -9.88 -2.18 -15.52
C ARG A 54 -11.19 -1.40 -15.50
N VAL A 55 -11.14 -0.13 -15.87
CA VAL A 55 -12.31 0.75 -15.97
C VAL A 55 -12.80 0.76 -17.42
N LEU A 56 -14.11 0.58 -17.61
CA LEU A 56 -14.78 0.81 -18.88
C LEU A 56 -15.42 2.20 -18.84
N HIS A 57 -15.17 3.00 -19.87
CA HIS A 57 -15.83 4.29 -20.04
C HIS A 57 -16.39 4.43 -21.44
N ARG A 58 -17.60 4.99 -21.51
CA ARG A 58 -18.31 5.23 -22.77
C ARG A 58 -18.30 6.73 -23.08
N PHE A 59 -17.66 7.08 -24.18
CA PHE A 59 -17.61 8.47 -24.63
C PHE A 59 -18.92 8.88 -25.32
N PRO A 60 -19.33 10.15 -25.19
CA PRO A 60 -20.62 10.61 -25.72
C PRO A 60 -20.67 10.66 -27.25
N ARG A 61 -19.53 10.97 -27.91
CA ARG A 61 -19.44 11.15 -29.36
C ARG A 61 -18.02 10.89 -29.87
N GLU A 62 -17.87 10.90 -31.19
CA GLU A 62 -16.56 10.94 -31.81
C GLU A 62 -15.74 12.16 -31.36
N GLY A 63 -14.43 12.00 -31.31
CA GLY A 63 -13.54 13.06 -30.85
C GLY A 63 -12.21 12.53 -30.34
N THR A 64 -11.39 13.47 -29.87
CA THR A 64 -10.14 13.17 -29.18
C THR A 64 -10.28 13.62 -27.73
N TYR A 65 -9.89 12.75 -26.81
CA TYR A 65 -10.00 12.95 -25.38
C TYR A 65 -8.65 12.71 -24.70
N THR A 66 -8.37 13.46 -23.63
CA THR A 66 -7.23 13.20 -22.75
C THR A 66 -7.77 12.64 -21.45
N VAL A 67 -7.59 11.34 -21.25
CA VAL A 67 -8.01 10.66 -20.01
C VAL A 67 -6.87 10.70 -19.01
N THR A 68 -7.16 11.00 -17.75
CA THR A 68 -6.21 10.93 -16.66
C THR A 68 -6.77 10.14 -15.48
N ALA A 69 -5.89 9.41 -14.79
CA ALA A 69 -6.19 8.75 -13.52
C ALA A 69 -5.05 9.01 -12.56
N VAL A 70 -5.36 9.43 -11.34
CA VAL A 70 -4.36 9.66 -10.29
C VAL A 70 -4.74 8.84 -9.07
N SER A 71 -3.84 7.98 -8.62
CA SER A 71 -4.01 7.28 -7.35
C SER A 71 -3.43 8.12 -6.22
N TYR A 72 -4.11 8.09 -5.07
CA TYR A 72 -3.66 8.71 -3.84
C TYR A 72 -3.52 7.68 -2.71
N ASP A 73 -2.65 7.97 -1.75
CA ASP A 73 -2.66 7.26 -0.46
C ASP A 73 -3.65 7.85 0.53
N GLY A 74 -3.81 7.17 1.67
CA GLY A 74 -4.70 7.61 2.76
C GLY A 74 -4.32 8.95 3.40
N THR A 75 -3.19 9.56 3.02
CA THR A 75 -2.81 10.93 3.45
C THR A 75 -3.11 11.99 2.38
N GLY A 76 -3.70 11.59 1.24
CA GLY A 76 -3.97 12.48 0.12
C GLY A 76 -2.74 12.77 -0.75
N ARG A 77 -1.65 11.99 -0.63
CA ARG A 77 -0.49 12.16 -1.51
C ARG A 77 -0.68 11.38 -2.81
N PRO A 78 -0.40 11.97 -3.98
CA PRO A 78 -0.45 11.25 -5.24
C PRO A 78 0.67 10.21 -5.30
N LEU A 79 0.32 8.99 -5.72
CA LEU A 79 1.23 7.85 -5.83
C LEU A 79 1.68 7.60 -7.27
N ILE A 80 0.72 7.58 -8.19
CA ILE A 80 0.97 7.34 -9.62
C ILE A 80 -0.09 8.07 -10.44
N ARG A 81 0.31 8.52 -11.64
CA ARG A 81 -0.57 9.18 -12.61
C ARG A 81 -0.48 8.48 -13.95
N TYR A 82 -1.65 8.27 -14.54
CA TYR A 82 -1.82 7.79 -15.90
C TYR A 82 -2.35 8.91 -16.78
N ARG A 83 -1.98 8.85 -18.06
CA ARG A 83 -2.49 9.71 -19.12
C ARG A 83 -2.65 8.90 -20.40
N TRP A 84 -3.83 8.95 -21.00
CA TRP A 84 -4.10 8.34 -22.29
C TRP A 84 -4.62 9.37 -23.28
N HIS A 85 -4.19 9.23 -24.53
CA HIS A 85 -4.76 9.95 -25.66
C HIS A 85 -5.72 9.01 -26.38
N VAL A 86 -7.00 9.34 -26.33
CA VAL A 86 -8.07 8.47 -26.84
C VAL A 86 -8.70 9.11 -28.05
N VAL A 87 -8.79 8.35 -29.14
CA VAL A 87 -9.52 8.75 -30.35
C VAL A 87 -10.75 7.86 -30.50
N ILE A 88 -11.92 8.49 -30.51
CA ILE A 88 -13.20 7.87 -30.81
C ILE A 88 -13.55 8.20 -32.27
N PRO A 89 -13.52 7.22 -33.17
CA PRO A 89 -13.80 7.44 -34.58
C PRO A 89 -15.31 7.65 -34.82
N LYS A 90 -15.65 8.28 -35.94
CA LYS A 90 -17.03 8.32 -36.41
C LYS A 90 -17.53 6.90 -36.75
N ALA A 91 -18.80 6.63 -36.45
CA ALA A 91 -19.40 5.30 -36.58
C ALA A 91 -19.41 4.75 -38.03
N ASP A 92 -19.51 5.64 -39.01
CA ASP A 92 -19.48 5.32 -40.45
C ASP A 92 -18.13 4.79 -40.95
N LEU A 93 -17.01 5.18 -40.32
CA LEU A 93 -15.68 4.63 -40.63
C LEU A 93 -15.52 3.19 -40.11
N VAL A 94 -16.14 2.85 -38.98
CA VAL A 94 -16.07 1.51 -38.39
C VAL A 94 -16.89 0.52 -39.22
N THR A 95 -18.08 0.91 -39.68
CA THR A 95 -18.92 0.06 -40.55
C THR A 95 -18.23 -0.28 -41.88
N ARG A 96 -17.44 0.65 -42.46
CA ARG A 96 -16.66 0.37 -43.68
C ARG A 96 -15.49 -0.58 -43.43
N GLY A 97 -14.78 -0.43 -42.31
CA GLY A 97 -13.69 -1.32 -41.91
C GLY A 97 -14.14 -2.75 -41.60
N ALA A 98 -15.25 -2.89 -40.85
CA ALA A 98 -15.84 -4.20 -40.56
C ALA A 98 -16.34 -4.89 -41.85
N ARG A 99 -16.96 -4.14 -42.77
CA ARG A 99 -17.45 -4.65 -44.07
C ARG A 99 -16.34 -5.18 -44.98
N ALA A 100 -15.13 -4.63 -44.90
CA ALA A 100 -13.97 -5.13 -45.65
C ALA A 100 -13.40 -6.44 -45.07
N VAL A 101 -13.64 -6.73 -43.78
CA VAL A 101 -13.07 -7.89 -43.08
C VAL A 101 -14.06 -9.07 -43.02
N THR A 102 -15.37 -8.83 -42.91
CA THR A 102 -16.35 -9.89 -42.64
C THR A 102 -17.18 -10.35 -43.85
N GLY A 103 -17.13 -9.63 -44.98
CA GLY A 103 -17.90 -9.99 -46.18
C GLY A 103 -19.42 -9.99 -46.02
N VAL A 104 -19.94 -9.44 -44.91
CA VAL A 104 -21.38 -9.47 -44.59
C VAL A 104 -22.17 -8.51 -45.47
N THR A 105 -23.22 -9.02 -46.09
CA THR A 105 -24.15 -8.30 -46.98
C THR A 105 -24.92 -7.21 -46.23
N PRO A 106 -25.09 -5.99 -46.78
CA PRO A 106 -25.85 -4.92 -46.13
C PRO A 106 -27.33 -5.25 -46.03
N GLY A 107 -27.92 -5.03 -44.85
CA GLY A 107 -29.38 -5.06 -44.64
C GLY A 107 -29.88 -5.95 -43.49
N LEU A 108 -28.99 -6.66 -42.78
CA LEU A 108 -29.40 -7.62 -41.73
C LEU A 108 -28.62 -7.42 -40.42
N LEU A 109 -28.39 -6.16 -40.03
CA LEU A 109 -28.19 -5.84 -38.62
C LEU A 109 -29.56 -5.38 -38.13
N ASP A 110 -30.27 -6.24 -37.41
CA ASP A 110 -31.44 -5.77 -36.64
C ASP A 110 -30.99 -4.58 -35.79
N ASP A 111 -31.84 -3.58 -35.58
CA ASP A 111 -31.48 -2.30 -34.95
C ASP A 111 -30.70 -2.46 -33.63
N ALA A 112 -30.95 -3.55 -32.90
CA ALA A 112 -30.22 -3.97 -31.70
C ALA A 112 -28.73 -4.25 -31.95
N ALA A 113 -28.38 -4.95 -33.03
CA ALA A 113 -27.00 -5.26 -33.38
C ALA A 113 -26.23 -4.01 -33.85
N ALA A 114 -26.90 -3.10 -34.55
CA ALA A 114 -26.33 -1.81 -34.94
C ALA A 114 -26.09 -0.89 -33.72
N LEU A 115 -27.00 -0.89 -32.75
CA LEU A 115 -26.84 -0.16 -31.49
C LEU A 115 -25.69 -0.74 -30.66
N ALA A 116 -25.62 -2.07 -30.53
CA ALA A 116 -24.53 -2.75 -29.83
C ALA A 116 -23.15 -2.46 -30.47
N ALA A 117 -23.07 -2.44 -31.80
CA ALA A 117 -21.85 -2.07 -32.50
C ALA A 117 -21.43 -0.62 -32.22
N ARG A 118 -22.39 0.33 -32.19
CA ARG A 118 -22.12 1.73 -31.82
C ARG A 118 -21.62 1.87 -30.38
N GLU A 119 -22.25 1.16 -29.44
CA GLU A 119 -21.86 1.14 -28.03
C GLU A 119 -20.41 0.65 -27.83
N LEU A 120 -20.03 -0.41 -28.56
CA LEU A 120 -18.65 -0.94 -28.53
C LEU A 120 -17.63 0.06 -29.10
N VAL A 121 -17.99 0.82 -30.13
CA VAL A 121 -17.10 1.83 -30.74
C VAL A 121 -16.84 3.01 -29.81
N LEU A 122 -17.83 3.40 -29.00
CA LEU A 122 -17.74 4.51 -28.05
C LEU A 122 -17.07 4.12 -26.73
N THR A 123 -16.95 2.83 -26.44
CA THR A 123 -16.39 2.34 -25.18
C THR A 123 -14.88 2.12 -25.28
N ARG A 124 -14.14 2.56 -24.27
CA ARG A 124 -12.72 2.24 -24.09
C ARG A 124 -12.47 1.69 -22.71
N ALA A 125 -11.40 0.90 -22.60
CA ALA A 125 -10.99 0.31 -21.35
C ALA A 125 -9.63 0.84 -20.91
N PHE A 126 -9.52 1.17 -19.64
CA PHE A 126 -8.32 1.73 -19.02
C PHE A 126 -7.87 0.80 -17.90
N SER A 127 -6.69 0.21 -18.06
CA SER A 127 -6.08 -0.61 -17.02
C SER A 127 -5.17 0.25 -16.15
N VAL A 128 -5.40 0.21 -14.85
CA VAL A 128 -4.61 0.92 -13.85
C VAL A 128 -4.02 -0.02 -12.83
N ALA A 129 -2.88 0.38 -12.29
CA ALA A 129 -2.24 -0.27 -11.16
C ALA A 129 -1.63 0.82 -10.26
N ALA A 130 -1.76 0.65 -8.95
CA ALA A 130 -1.15 1.52 -7.96
C ALA A 130 -0.44 0.67 -6.89
N PRO A 131 0.59 1.22 -6.22
CA PRO A 131 1.26 0.50 -5.14
C PRO A 131 0.28 0.20 -4.00
N GLN A 132 0.15 -1.06 -3.61
CA GLN A 132 -0.62 -1.46 -2.43
C GLN A 132 0.24 -1.38 -1.18
N ALA A 133 -0.36 -1.19 -0.01
CA ALA A 133 0.40 -1.25 1.23
C ALA A 133 0.85 -2.69 1.52
N PRO A 134 2.05 -2.93 2.08
CA PRO A 134 2.44 -4.26 2.50
C PRO A 134 1.65 -4.68 3.75
N GLU A 135 1.27 -5.95 3.81
CA GLU A 135 0.81 -6.56 5.06
C GLU A 135 2.02 -7.02 5.88
N VAL A 136 2.01 -6.73 7.17
CA VAL A 136 3.14 -7.02 8.07
C VAL A 136 2.63 -7.70 9.33
N ASP A 137 3.06 -8.95 9.55
CA ASP A 137 2.97 -9.60 10.86
C ASP A 137 4.17 -9.16 11.69
N LEU A 138 3.92 -8.31 12.68
CA LEU A 138 4.93 -7.70 13.55
C LEU A 138 4.84 -8.30 14.95
N ARG A 139 5.93 -8.89 15.42
CA ARG A 139 5.99 -9.58 16.71
C ARG A 139 7.10 -9.00 17.57
N LEU A 140 6.75 -8.66 18.80
CA LEU A 140 7.71 -8.26 19.84
C LEU A 140 7.71 -9.34 20.93
N GLU A 141 8.79 -10.10 20.98
CA GLU A 141 9.04 -11.11 22.00
C GLU A 141 9.89 -10.54 23.14
N GLY A 142 9.66 -11.04 24.35
CA GLY A 142 10.34 -10.59 25.56
C GLY A 142 9.53 -10.93 26.81
N PRO A 143 10.07 -10.64 28.01
CA PRO A 143 9.36 -10.92 29.25
C PRO A 143 8.09 -10.06 29.38
N VAL A 144 7.09 -10.59 30.10
CA VAL A 144 5.90 -9.84 30.55
C VAL A 144 6.00 -9.45 32.03
N ALA A 145 6.95 -10.02 32.76
CA ALA A 145 7.28 -9.67 34.14
C ALA A 145 8.80 -9.67 34.30
N TRP A 146 9.33 -8.71 35.06
CA TRP A 146 10.78 -8.55 35.24
C TRP A 146 11.15 -7.93 36.59
N VAL A 147 12.47 -7.81 36.84
CA VAL A 147 13.00 -7.18 38.05
C VAL A 147 13.85 -5.96 37.74
N VAL A 148 13.78 -4.97 38.63
CA VAL A 148 14.54 -3.72 38.51
C VAL A 148 16.04 -3.99 38.39
N GLY A 149 16.72 -3.22 37.54
CA GLY A 149 18.18 -3.19 37.44
C GLY A 149 18.81 -4.30 36.60
N ARG A 150 18.07 -5.32 36.17
CA ARG A 150 18.56 -6.34 35.22
C ARG A 150 18.14 -6.01 33.79
N PRO A 151 19.02 -6.12 32.79
CA PRO A 151 18.61 -5.97 31.39
C PRO A 151 17.72 -7.14 30.96
N ALA A 152 16.55 -6.85 30.40
CA ALA A 152 15.69 -7.81 29.72
C ALA A 152 15.92 -7.77 28.21
N LEU A 153 16.03 -8.94 27.59
CA LEU A 153 16.18 -9.08 26.15
C LEU A 153 14.80 -9.05 25.46
N PHE A 154 14.72 -8.33 24.34
CA PHE A 154 13.59 -8.30 23.44
C PHE A 154 14.04 -8.65 22.01
N ARG A 155 13.16 -9.33 21.27
CA ARG A 155 13.33 -9.60 19.83
C ARG A 155 12.13 -9.02 19.07
N LEU A 156 12.42 -8.27 18.02
CA LEU A 156 11.45 -7.64 17.15
C LEU A 156 11.56 -8.27 15.76
N GLU A 157 10.51 -9.00 15.36
CA GLU A 157 10.45 -9.69 14.09
C GLU A 157 9.33 -9.14 13.22
N ALA A 158 9.61 -8.96 11.93
CA ALA A 158 8.63 -8.52 10.95
C ALA A 158 8.60 -9.52 9.79
N ARG A 159 7.42 -10.04 9.49
CA ARG A 159 7.17 -10.84 8.30
C ARG A 159 6.33 -10.01 7.34
N VAL A 160 6.93 -9.66 6.20
CA VAL A 160 6.29 -8.80 5.20
C VAL A 160 5.74 -9.67 4.08
N GLN A 161 4.43 -9.61 3.85
CA GLN A 161 3.84 -10.14 2.62
C GLN A 161 4.07 -9.13 1.51
N HIS A 162 4.68 -9.56 0.42
CA HIS A 162 5.05 -8.67 -0.68
C HIS A 162 3.82 -8.32 -1.53
N PRO A 163 3.42 -7.04 -1.60
CA PRO A 163 2.34 -6.63 -2.49
C PRO A 163 2.73 -6.82 -3.97
N PRO A 164 1.75 -6.85 -4.89
CA PRO A 164 2.00 -6.89 -6.32
C PRO A 164 2.99 -5.81 -6.78
N PHE A 165 3.77 -6.13 -7.83
CA PHE A 165 4.78 -5.24 -8.42
C PHE A 165 5.96 -4.89 -7.51
N THR A 166 6.15 -5.58 -6.38
CA THR A 166 7.32 -5.41 -5.51
C THR A 166 8.58 -5.93 -6.20
N GLU A 167 9.58 -5.06 -6.38
CA GLU A 167 10.93 -5.44 -6.81
C GLU A 167 11.83 -5.78 -5.62
N ARG A 168 11.72 -4.98 -4.54
CA ARG A 168 12.57 -5.11 -3.35
C ARG A 168 11.90 -4.54 -2.12
N VAL A 169 12.22 -5.09 -0.96
CA VAL A 169 11.84 -4.58 0.37
C VAL A 169 13.10 -4.29 1.18
N HIS A 170 13.08 -3.19 1.94
CA HIS A 170 14.10 -2.87 2.94
C HIS A 170 13.44 -2.63 4.30
N LEU A 171 14.04 -3.18 5.36
CA LEU A 171 13.53 -3.11 6.72
C LEU A 171 14.53 -2.37 7.59
N GLU A 172 14.04 -1.38 8.34
CA GLU A 172 14.80 -0.74 9.42
C GLU A 172 14.01 -0.95 10.72
N TYR A 173 14.70 -1.35 11.78
CA TYR A 173 14.12 -1.65 13.08
C TYR A 173 14.50 -0.54 14.07
N ASP A 174 13.57 -0.16 14.93
CA ASP A 174 13.80 0.76 16.04
C ASP A 174 13.11 0.19 17.30
N PRO A 175 13.85 -0.13 18.37
CA PRO A 175 15.28 0.11 18.59
C PRO A 175 16.24 -0.70 17.71
N GLY A 176 15.84 -1.91 17.33
CA GLY A 176 16.63 -2.88 16.60
C GLY A 176 15.91 -4.23 16.54
N PRO A 177 16.38 -5.20 15.73
CA PRO A 177 15.76 -6.52 15.67
C PRO A 177 15.94 -7.30 16.97
N VAL A 178 16.98 -6.97 17.74
CA VAL A 178 17.24 -7.46 19.09
C VAL A 178 17.74 -6.29 19.93
N PHE A 179 17.21 -6.10 21.13
CA PHE A 179 17.61 -5.01 22.03
C PHE A 179 17.36 -5.37 23.49
N THR A 180 18.01 -4.66 24.41
CA THR A 180 17.78 -4.82 25.85
C THR A 180 17.13 -3.59 26.48
N VAL A 181 16.28 -3.84 27.47
CA VAL A 181 15.66 -2.79 28.29
C VAL A 181 16.01 -3.02 29.75
N ARG A 182 16.49 -1.98 30.42
CA ARG A 182 16.77 -2.01 31.86
C ARG A 182 15.98 -0.93 32.58
N TRP A 183 15.16 -1.36 33.54
CA TRP A 183 14.34 -0.46 34.33
C TRP A 183 15.06 -0.05 35.62
N ARG A 184 14.96 1.24 35.94
CA ARG A 184 15.52 1.83 37.16
C ARG A 184 14.53 1.92 38.32
N ARG A 185 13.24 1.63 38.07
CA ARG A 185 12.16 1.68 39.06
C ARG A 185 11.14 0.56 38.79
N PRO A 186 10.45 0.06 39.82
CA PRO A 186 9.34 -0.87 39.63
C PRO A 186 8.14 -0.13 39.01
N GLY A 187 7.22 -0.88 38.42
CA GLY A 187 6.02 -0.34 37.79
C GLY A 187 5.61 -1.14 36.56
N ARG A 188 4.54 -0.68 35.90
CA ARG A 188 4.04 -1.25 34.66
C ARG A 188 4.50 -0.39 33.49
N PHE A 189 5.26 -0.97 32.58
CA PHE A 189 5.89 -0.26 31.47
C PHE A 189 5.42 -0.84 30.13
N ARG A 190 5.40 0.01 29.10
CA ARG A 190 5.27 -0.44 27.71
C ARG A 190 6.63 -0.45 27.06
N VAL A 191 6.96 -1.56 26.40
CA VAL A 191 8.10 -1.68 25.51
C VAL A 191 7.54 -1.68 24.10
N ASP A 192 7.93 -0.68 23.33
CA ASP A 192 7.55 -0.50 21.94
C ASP A 192 8.65 -1.02 21.00
N GLY A 193 8.24 -1.62 19.89
CA GLY A 193 9.10 -1.90 18.75
C GLY A 193 8.46 -1.35 17.48
N ALA A 194 9.25 -0.74 16.60
CA ALA A 194 8.80 -0.28 15.30
C ALA A 194 9.67 -0.81 14.17
N VAL A 195 9.04 -1.05 13.03
CA VAL A 195 9.71 -1.43 11.80
C VAL A 195 9.25 -0.50 10.69
N ARG A 196 10.22 0.11 10.03
CA ARG A 196 10.01 0.89 8.80
C ARG A 196 10.24 -0.04 7.64
N VAL A 197 9.19 -0.20 6.84
CA VAL A 197 9.19 -1.04 5.65
C VAL A 197 9.19 -0.12 4.45
N ARG A 198 10.27 -0.18 3.67
CA ARG A 198 10.38 0.53 2.39
C ARG A 198 10.24 -0.48 1.24
N VAL A 199 9.15 -0.38 0.51
CA VAL A 199 8.87 -1.24 -0.64
C VAL A 199 9.15 -0.46 -1.93
N TYR A 200 9.93 -1.06 -2.82
CA TYR A 200 10.24 -0.54 -4.15
C TYR A 200 9.36 -1.27 -5.17
N TYR A 201 8.55 -0.51 -5.89
CA TYR A 201 7.59 -1.01 -6.88
C TYR A 201 8.02 -0.67 -8.29
N ARG A 202 7.68 -1.55 -9.24
CA ARG A 202 7.78 -1.31 -10.68
C ARG A 202 6.44 -1.54 -11.36
N ILE A 203 5.74 -0.44 -11.65
CA ILE A 203 4.39 -0.47 -12.23
C ILE A 203 4.44 0.17 -13.61
N ASN A 204 4.17 -0.61 -14.66
CA ASN A 204 4.12 -0.14 -16.05
C ASN A 204 5.31 0.74 -16.47
N GLY A 205 6.52 0.34 -16.08
CA GLY A 205 7.72 1.11 -16.43
C GLY A 205 7.97 2.35 -15.55
N THR A 206 7.19 2.55 -14.48
CA THR A 206 7.42 3.58 -13.45
C THR A 206 7.95 2.95 -12.17
N SER A 207 9.00 3.52 -11.59
CA SER A 207 9.56 3.07 -10.30
C SER A 207 9.09 3.97 -9.17
N ILE A 208 8.55 3.39 -8.11
CA ILE A 208 7.99 4.11 -6.96
C ILE A 208 8.51 3.45 -5.68
N ALA A 209 8.85 4.23 -4.66
CA ALA A 209 9.20 3.71 -3.34
C ALA A 209 8.25 4.26 -2.29
N LEU A 210 7.58 3.37 -1.55
CA LEU A 210 6.74 3.75 -0.43
C LEU A 210 7.35 3.28 0.88
N THR A 211 7.34 4.18 1.87
CA THR A 211 7.79 3.92 3.22
C THR A 211 6.60 3.90 4.16
N SER A 212 6.39 2.76 4.82
CA SER A 212 5.42 2.57 5.89
C SER A 212 6.17 2.32 7.21
N VAL A 213 5.54 2.66 8.33
CA VAL A 213 6.02 2.37 9.68
C VAL A 213 4.94 1.59 10.41
N PHE A 214 5.33 0.43 10.92
CA PHE A 214 4.51 -0.44 11.76
C PHE A 214 5.06 -0.40 13.18
N ARG A 215 4.19 -0.47 14.18
CA ARG A 215 4.57 -0.47 15.60
C ARG A 215 3.78 -1.54 16.33
N VAL A 216 4.45 -2.19 17.27
CA VAL A 216 3.88 -3.13 18.23
C VAL A 216 4.35 -2.74 19.61
N ASP A 217 3.58 -3.08 20.63
CA ASP A 217 4.00 -2.89 22.02
C ASP A 217 3.72 -4.14 22.86
N ARG A 218 4.50 -4.26 23.94
CA ARG A 218 4.34 -5.29 24.96
C ARG A 218 4.37 -4.62 26.32
N THR A 219 3.44 -5.02 27.19
CA THR A 219 3.40 -4.57 28.57
C THR A 219 4.27 -5.45 29.46
N VAL A 220 5.05 -4.85 30.36
CA VAL A 220 5.95 -5.52 31.30
C VAL A 220 5.72 -5.02 32.72
N ASP A 221 5.45 -5.95 33.64
CA ASP A 221 5.33 -5.66 35.06
C ASP A 221 6.69 -5.84 35.75
N VAL A 222 7.30 -4.74 36.19
CA VAL A 222 8.63 -4.71 36.80
C VAL A 222 8.52 -4.57 38.31
N ARG A 223 9.18 -5.47 39.05
CA ARG A 223 9.13 -5.52 40.53
C ARG A 223 10.52 -5.37 41.14
N VAL A 224 10.56 -4.95 42.40
CA VAL A 224 11.80 -5.00 43.21
C VAL A 224 12.01 -6.45 43.65
N LEU A 225 13.25 -6.93 43.53
CA LEU A 225 13.63 -8.24 44.02
C LEU A 225 13.66 -8.19 45.55
N HIS A 226 12.65 -8.78 46.20
CA HIS A 226 12.66 -8.96 47.64
C HIS A 226 13.49 -10.21 47.93
N LEU A 227 14.63 -10.04 48.60
CA LEU A 227 15.33 -11.17 49.19
C LEU A 227 14.57 -11.54 50.47
N SER A 228 13.85 -12.65 50.46
CA SER A 228 13.40 -13.28 51.70
C SER A 228 14.65 -13.61 52.52
N ARG A 229 14.76 -13.01 53.71
CA ARG A 229 15.76 -13.40 54.71
C ARG A 229 15.37 -14.70 55.39
#